data_AF-A0A9X1K2X5-F1
#
_entry.id   AF-A0A9X1K2X5-F1
#
_cell.length_a   1.000
_cell.length_b   1.000
_cell.length_c   1.000
_cell.angle_alpha   90.00
_cell.angle_beta   90.00
_cell.angle_gamma   90.00
#
_symmetry.space_group_name_H-M   'P 1'
#
loop_
_entity.id
_entity.type
_entity.pdbx_description
1 polymer ?
#
loop_
_entity_poly.entity_id
_entity_poly.type
_entity_poly.pdbx_seq_one_letter_code
_entity_poly.pdbx_strand_id
1 'polypeptide(L)'
;MSLWKGALQGFARSYPGASRAMVRRWARAFRDQPELAHDIIALGGICQLPIALDPRQADLGPVDPARLSFECGQRDLAVKLLALGKITPHDINEILELTNE
;
A
#
# COMPACT_ATOMS: atom_id res chain seq x y z
N MET A 1 -23.33 -7.27 -19.71
CA MET A 1 -22.13 -6.52 -19.30
C MET A 1 -21.93 -6.64 -17.79
N SER A 2 -21.11 -7.59 -17.33
CA SER A 2 -20.77 -7.76 -15.92
C SER A 2 -19.35 -8.33 -15.80
N LEU A 3 -18.35 -7.54 -16.23
CA LEU A 3 -16.93 -7.89 -16.12
C LEU A 3 -16.28 -7.36 -14.83
N TRP A 4 -16.99 -6.56 -14.04
CA TRP A 4 -16.43 -5.85 -12.89
C TRP A 4 -16.69 -6.51 -11.53
N LYS A 5 -17.53 -7.57 -11.47
CA LYS A 5 -17.73 -8.34 -10.22
C LYS A 5 -16.52 -9.22 -9.85
N GLY A 6 -15.65 -9.56 -10.82
CA GLY A 6 -14.47 -10.41 -10.60
C GLY A 6 -13.28 -9.67 -9.97
N ALA A 7 -13.09 -8.38 -10.29
CA ALA A 7 -11.97 -7.58 -9.77
C ALA A 7 -12.06 -7.38 -8.25
N LEU A 8 -13.27 -7.20 -7.72
CA LEU A 8 -13.52 -7.14 -6.28
C LEU A 8 -13.37 -8.50 -5.57
N GLN A 9 -13.57 -9.62 -6.29
CA GLN A 9 -13.42 -10.97 -5.74
C GLN A 9 -11.95 -11.41 -5.63
N GLY A 10 -11.06 -10.88 -6.48
CA GLY A 10 -9.62 -11.19 -6.45
C GLY A 10 -8.88 -10.54 -5.28
N PHE A 11 -9.20 -9.27 -4.97
CA PHE A 11 -8.53 -8.53 -3.89
C PHE A 11 -9.14 -8.80 -2.52
N ALA A 12 -10.43 -9.15 -2.47
CA ALA A 12 -11.11 -9.65 -1.28
C ALA A 12 -10.85 -11.14 -1.00
N ARG A 13 -9.76 -11.71 -1.56
CA ARG A 13 -9.08 -12.90 -0.99
C ARG A 13 -8.37 -12.51 0.31
N SER A 14 -9.19 -11.93 1.17
CA SER A 14 -9.11 -11.68 2.60
C SER A 14 -7.82 -12.14 3.20
N TYR A 15 -6.97 -11.18 3.58
CA TYR A 15 -5.94 -11.40 4.58
C TYR A 15 -6.52 -12.31 5.69
N PRO A 16 -6.03 -13.55 5.85
CA PRO A 16 -6.69 -14.59 6.67
C PRO A 16 -6.88 -14.25 8.16
N GLY A 17 -6.49 -13.06 8.63
CA GLY A 17 -6.67 -12.57 9.99
C GLY A 17 -7.59 -11.34 10.14
N ALA A 18 -8.08 -10.74 9.05
CA ALA A 18 -8.88 -9.52 9.16
C ALA A 18 -10.35 -9.83 9.52
N SER A 19 -10.78 -9.40 10.70
CA SER A 19 -12.20 -9.52 11.08
C SER A 19 -13.09 -8.60 10.24
N ARG A 20 -14.34 -8.99 9.99
CA ARG A 20 -15.33 -8.13 9.30
C ARG A 20 -15.50 -6.76 9.99
N ALA A 21 -15.37 -6.71 11.32
CA ALA A 21 -15.44 -5.47 12.07
C ALA A 21 -14.24 -4.55 11.76
N MET A 22 -13.04 -5.11 11.64
CA MET A 22 -11.84 -4.38 11.26
C MET A 22 -11.99 -3.79 9.84
N VAL A 23 -12.43 -4.59 8.87
CA VAL A 23 -12.68 -4.14 7.50
C VAL A 23 -13.67 -2.97 7.49
N ARG A 24 -14.78 -3.06 8.24
CA ARG A 24 -15.76 -1.97 8.30
C ARG A 24 -15.21 -0.69 8.92
N ARG A 25 -14.38 -0.78 9.97
CA ARG A 25 -13.78 0.40 10.61
C ARG A 25 -12.82 1.12 9.66
N TRP A 26 -11.96 0.37 8.99
CA TRP A 26 -11.01 0.94 8.04
C TRP A 26 -11.71 1.49 6.80
N ALA A 27 -12.64 0.75 6.19
CA ALA A 27 -13.43 1.27 5.07
C ALA A 27 -14.19 2.56 5.43
N ARG A 28 -14.69 2.67 6.67
CA ARG A 28 -15.28 3.91 7.17
C ARG A 28 -14.25 5.03 7.30
N ALA A 29 -13.09 4.74 7.89
CA ALA A 29 -12.03 5.74 8.08
C ALA A 29 -11.59 6.36 6.75
N PHE A 30 -11.36 5.55 5.72
CA PHE A 30 -10.98 6.02 4.38
C PHE A 30 -12.08 6.82 3.68
N ARG A 31 -13.35 6.46 3.89
CA ARG A 31 -14.46 7.26 3.34
C ARG A 31 -14.59 8.60 4.06
N ASP A 32 -14.43 8.61 5.38
CA ASP A 32 -14.59 9.80 6.20
C ASP A 32 -13.34 10.72 6.09
N GLN A 33 -12.16 10.17 5.78
CA GLN A 33 -10.91 10.86 5.47
C GLN A 33 -10.16 10.21 4.29
N PRO A 34 -10.38 10.69 3.04
CA PRO A 34 -9.72 10.16 1.86
C PRO A 34 -8.19 10.33 1.85
N GLU A 35 -7.67 11.42 2.43
CA GLU A 35 -6.22 11.71 2.46
C GLU A 35 -5.41 10.69 3.28
N LEU A 36 -6.08 9.90 4.13
CA LEU A 36 -5.44 8.80 4.86
C LEU A 36 -4.72 7.80 3.93
N ALA A 37 -5.18 7.67 2.68
CA ALA A 37 -4.48 6.88 1.68
C ALA A 37 -3.09 7.43 1.35
N HIS A 38 -2.97 8.75 1.17
CA HIS A 38 -1.69 9.42 0.89
C HIS A 38 -0.72 9.27 2.06
N ASP A 39 -1.21 9.48 3.29
CA ASP A 39 -0.41 9.33 4.50
C ASP A 39 0.13 7.90 4.65
N ILE A 40 -0.70 6.88 4.42
CA ILE A 40 -0.29 5.48 4.53
C ILE A 40 0.70 5.10 3.43
N ILE A 41 0.53 5.62 2.21
CA ILE A 41 1.48 5.42 1.11
C ILE A 41 2.85 6.03 1.45
N ALA A 42 2.87 7.25 2.00
CA ALA A 42 4.07 7.95 2.39
C ALA A 42 4.78 7.25 3.56
N LEU A 43 4.07 6.97 4.65
CA LEU A 43 4.60 6.29 5.83
C LEU A 43 5.06 4.86 5.53
N GLY A 44 4.35 4.16 4.65
CA GLY A 44 4.69 2.81 4.24
C GLY A 44 5.91 2.72 3.33
N GLY A 45 6.42 3.85 2.80
CA GLY A 45 7.51 3.84 1.84
C GLY A 45 7.17 3.05 0.56
N ILE A 46 5.90 3.01 0.16
CA ILE A 46 5.44 2.22 -1.00
C ILE A 46 6.14 2.67 -2.28
N CYS A 47 6.45 3.96 -2.39
CA CYS A 47 7.05 4.58 -3.57
C CYS A 47 8.54 4.85 -3.41
N GLN A 48 9.10 4.54 -2.24
CA GLN A 48 10.54 4.64 -2.03
C GLN A 48 11.18 3.41 -2.66
N LEU A 49 12.00 3.64 -3.69
CA LEU A 49 12.95 2.63 -4.15
C LEU A 49 13.76 2.17 -2.94
N PRO A 50 13.95 0.85 -2.73
CA PRO A 50 14.94 0.38 -1.79
C PRO A 50 16.25 1.08 -2.12
N ILE A 51 16.89 1.72 -1.14
CA ILE A 51 18.12 2.52 -1.37
C ILE A 51 19.12 1.70 -2.18
N ALA A 52 19.23 0.39 -1.88
CA ALA A 52 20.06 -0.57 -2.60
C ALA A 52 19.76 -0.79 -4.11
N LEU A 53 18.77 -0.11 -4.69
CA LEU A 53 18.36 -0.24 -6.09
C LEU A 53 18.21 1.11 -6.81
N ASP A 54 18.59 2.24 -6.20
CA ASP A 54 18.61 3.53 -6.91
C ASP A 54 19.79 3.57 -7.90
N PRO A 55 19.55 3.54 -9.23
CA PRO A 55 20.61 3.53 -10.23
C PRO A 55 21.41 4.84 -10.29
N ARG A 56 20.96 5.90 -9.59
CA ARG A 56 21.67 7.19 -9.49
C ARG A 56 22.60 7.26 -8.28
N GLN A 57 22.50 6.34 -7.33
CA GLN A 57 23.41 6.24 -6.19
C GLN A 57 24.49 5.19 -6.50
N ALA A 58 25.65 5.67 -6.97
CA ALA A 58 26.77 4.83 -7.40
C ALA A 58 27.51 4.10 -6.25
N ASP A 59 27.18 4.38 -5.00
CA ASP A 59 27.84 3.81 -3.83
C ASP A 59 26.81 3.41 -2.78
N LEU A 60 26.11 2.34 -3.09
CA LEU A 60 25.22 1.69 -2.14
C LEU A 60 26.12 0.87 -1.23
N GLY A 61 26.44 1.45 -0.08
CA GLY A 61 27.13 0.74 0.99
C GLY A 61 26.49 -0.63 1.27
N PRO A 62 27.18 -1.51 2.01
CA PRO A 62 26.77 -2.89 2.17
C PRO A 62 25.30 -3.00 2.58
N VAL A 63 24.56 -3.84 1.85
CA VAL A 63 23.14 -4.10 2.09
C VAL A 63 22.96 -4.55 3.54
N ASP A 64 22.18 -3.82 4.32
CA ASP A 64 21.77 -4.19 5.68
C ASP A 64 20.50 -5.06 5.62
N PRO A 65 20.59 -6.38 5.88
CA PRO A 65 19.45 -7.29 5.79
C PRO A 65 18.36 -7.01 6.86
N ALA A 66 18.75 -6.48 8.02
CA ALA A 66 17.82 -6.17 9.10
C ALA A 66 16.96 -4.96 8.71
N ARG A 67 17.62 -3.92 8.18
CA ARG A 67 16.94 -2.74 7.64
C ARG A 67 15.98 -3.10 6.50
N LEU A 68 16.42 -3.90 5.53
CA LEU A 68 15.56 -4.33 4.43
C LEU A 68 14.33 -5.08 4.93
N SER A 69 14.51 -5.98 5.90
CA SER A 69 13.40 -6.74 6.47
C SER A 69 12.38 -5.83 7.17
N PHE A 70 12.87 -4.81 7.88
CA PHE A 70 12.02 -3.79 8.52
C PHE A 70 11.24 -2.95 7.49
N GLU A 71 11.91 -2.48 6.43
CA GLU A 71 11.26 -1.72 5.35
C GLU A 71 10.22 -2.57 4.58
N CYS A 72 10.52 -3.84 4.31
CA CYS A 72 9.56 -4.77 3.72
C CYS A 72 8.33 -4.98 4.61
N GLY A 73 8.53 -5.12 5.92
CA GLY A 73 7.43 -5.27 6.88
C GLY A 73 6.53 -4.03 6.96
N GLN A 74 7.12 -2.84 6.91
CA GLN A 74 6.36 -1.57 6.85
C GLN A 74 5.54 -1.47 5.56
N ARG A 75 6.13 -1.77 4.40
CA ARG A 75 5.43 -1.76 3.11
C ARG A 75 4.26 -2.75 3.10
N ASP A 76 4.48 -3.97 3.58
CA ASP A 76 3.44 -5.00 3.66
C ASP A 76 2.28 -4.59 4.58
N LEU A 77 2.59 -3.95 5.72
CA LEU A 77 1.56 -3.40 6.61
C LEU A 77 0.75 -2.29 5.91
N ALA A 78 1.41 -1.37 5.21
CA ALA A 78 0.74 -0.29 4.50
C ALA A 78 -0.22 -0.83 3.43
N VAL A 79 0.22 -1.80 2.61
CA VAL A 79 -0.62 -2.47 1.62
C VAL A 79 -1.83 -3.15 2.27
N LYS A 80 -1.63 -3.81 3.42
CA LYS A 80 -2.73 -4.40 4.20
C LYS A 80 -3.77 -3.37 4.62
N LEU A 81 -3.34 -2.21 5.12
CA LEU A 81 -4.24 -1.14 5.57
C LEU A 81 -5.02 -0.52 4.40
N LEU A 82 -4.34 -0.25 3.27
CA LEU A 82 -4.96 0.24 2.04
C LEU A 82 -6.03 -0.73 1.52
N ALA A 83 -5.72 -2.03 1.50
CA ALA A 83 -6.68 -3.06 1.10
C ALA A 83 -7.92 -3.12 2.02
N LEU A 84 -7.76 -2.90 3.33
CA LEU A 84 -8.90 -2.80 4.26
C LEU A 84 -9.75 -1.54 4.00
N GLY A 85 -9.14 -0.47 3.51
CA GLY A 85 -9.79 0.73 2.99
C GLY A 85 -10.48 0.54 1.63
N LYS A 86 -10.34 -0.64 1.01
CA LYS A 86 -10.75 -0.95 -0.37
C LYS A 86 -9.98 -0.16 -1.44
N ILE A 87 -8.81 0.35 -1.10
CA ILE A 87 -7.90 0.98 -2.06
C ILE A 87 -7.22 -0.14 -2.86
N THR A 88 -7.33 -0.07 -4.17
CA THR A 88 -6.78 -1.04 -5.12
C THR A 88 -5.42 -0.58 -5.64
N PRO A 89 -4.62 -1.47 -6.26
CA PRO A 89 -3.37 -1.06 -6.91
C PRO A 89 -3.56 0.01 -7.98
N HIS A 90 -4.71 0.03 -8.65
CA HIS A 90 -5.03 1.06 -9.64
C HIS A 90 -5.22 2.42 -8.96
N ASP A 91 -5.99 2.46 -7.87
CA ASP A 91 -6.19 3.69 -7.08
C ASP A 91 -4.87 4.22 -6.50
N ILE A 92 -3.96 3.33 -6.08
CA ILE A 92 -2.62 3.71 -5.63
C ILE A 92 -1.85 4.42 -6.75
N ASN A 93 -1.87 3.88 -7.98
CA ASN A 93 -1.18 4.51 -9.11
C ASN A 93 -1.78 5.88 -9.44
N GLU A 94 -3.10 6.02 -9.45
CA GLU A 94 -3.76 7.33 -9.68
C GLU A 94 -3.39 8.35 -8.60
N ILE A 95 -3.40 7.95 -7.32
CA ILE A 95 -2.98 8.79 -6.20
C ILE A 95 -1.54 9.30 -6.39
N LEU A 96 -0.66 8.46 -6.94
CA LEU A 96 0.73 8.81 -7.18
C LEU A 96 0.93 9.74 -8.37
N GLU A 97 0.17 9.54 -9.44
CA GLU A 97 0.19 10.44 -10.59
C GLU A 97 -0.26 11.85 -10.20
N LEU A 98 -1.31 11.95 -9.39
CA LEU A 98 -1.84 13.23 -8.89
C LEU A 98 -0.94 13.94 -7.87
N THR A 99 0.00 13.23 -7.23
CA THR A 99 0.92 13.82 -6.23
C THR A 99 2.22 14.35 -6.87
N ASN A 100 2.51 13.97 -8.13
CA ASN A 100 3.72 14.35 -8.86
C ASN A 100 3.52 15.51 -9.86
N GLU A 101 2.33 16.12 -9.89
CA GLU A 101 2.03 17.38 -10.59
C GLU A 101 2.17 18.60 -9.67
#